data_AF-A0A957VH59-F1
#
_entry.id   AF-A0A957VH59-F1
#
_cell.length_a   1.000
_cell.length_b   1.000
_cell.length_c   1.000
_cell.angle_alpha   90.00
_cell.angle_beta   90.00
_cell.angle_gamma   90.00
#
_symmetry.space_group_name_H-M   'P 1'
#
loop_
_entity.id
_entity.type
_entity.pdbx_description
1 polymer ?
#
loop_
_entity_poly.entity_id
_entity_poly.type
_entity_poly.pdbx_seq_one_letter_code
_entity_poly.pdbx_strand_id
1 'polypeptide(L)'
;VPPIYVTGSVSLVHATFARFLDEEMPGNPVIPAALAAWNKVLAMHQHLMLLGYHRARAVDAGDFAVSVRFFGRLRTLAEAPGMTLHLRDGAPMTDALRKLFNYHPQLRTAVFTCEWSDGVRFDRAGTPWFEAVPVYRVKPMWRVLLNGKDISYLDGPATMVTPGDEIHIFPPGR
;
A
#
# COMPACT_ATOMS: atom_id res chain seq x y z
N VAL A 1 4.99 -13.45 -10.27
CA VAL A 1 4.33 -14.70 -9.85
C VAL A 1 2.81 -14.51 -9.87
N PRO A 2 2.07 -15.16 -10.78
CA PRO A 2 0.60 -15.11 -10.78
C PRO A 2 -0.05 -15.42 -9.41
N PRO A 3 -1.17 -14.76 -9.03
CA PRO A 3 -1.88 -14.99 -7.77
C PRO A 3 -2.16 -16.46 -7.46
N ILE A 4 -2.44 -17.24 -8.50
CA ILE A 4 -2.74 -18.67 -8.41
C ILE A 4 -1.59 -19.49 -7.80
N TYR A 5 -0.34 -19.09 -7.98
CA TYR A 5 0.80 -19.79 -7.37
C TYR A 5 0.92 -19.53 -5.87
N VAL A 6 0.50 -18.34 -5.41
CA VAL A 6 0.46 -18.00 -3.97
C VAL A 6 -0.65 -18.78 -3.29
N THR A 7 -1.86 -18.75 -3.86
CA THR A 7 -3.01 -19.51 -3.35
C THR A 7 -2.78 -21.02 -3.41
N GLY A 8 -2.21 -21.53 -4.50
CA GLY A 8 -1.90 -22.96 -4.66
C GLY A 8 -0.90 -23.46 -3.64
N SER A 9 0.20 -22.73 -3.42
CA SER A 9 1.23 -23.10 -2.43
C SER A 9 0.66 -23.18 -1.00
N VAL A 10 -0.14 -22.20 -0.59
CA VAL A 10 -0.75 -22.19 0.75
C VAL A 10 -1.82 -23.28 0.90
N SER A 11 -2.60 -23.54 -0.15
CA SER A 11 -3.59 -24.63 -0.16
C SER A 11 -2.92 -26.00 -0.03
N LEU A 12 -1.77 -26.20 -0.67
CA LEU A 12 -0.97 -27.42 -0.55
C LEU A 12 -0.44 -27.61 0.87
N VAL A 13 0.05 -26.53 1.50
CA VAL A 13 0.48 -26.55 2.91
C VAL A 13 -0.69 -26.93 3.83
N HIS A 14 -1.89 -26.37 3.62
CA HIS A 14 -3.08 -26.77 4.37
C HIS A 14 -3.44 -28.23 4.23
N ALA A 15 -3.53 -28.71 3.00
CA ALA A 15 -3.89 -30.11 2.74
C ALA A 15 -2.86 -31.07 3.36
N THR A 16 -1.57 -30.74 3.25
CA THR A 16 -0.48 -31.55 3.81
C THR A 16 -0.51 -31.56 5.34
N PHE A 17 -0.71 -30.40 5.96
CA PHE A 17 -0.78 -30.29 7.42
C PHE A 17 -2.00 -30.99 8.01
N ALA A 18 -3.17 -30.87 7.35
CA ALA A 18 -4.38 -31.60 7.74
C ALA A 18 -4.19 -33.12 7.65
N ARG A 19 -3.57 -33.60 6.57
CA ARG A 19 -3.24 -35.03 6.41
C ARG A 19 -2.32 -35.53 7.54
N PHE A 20 -1.24 -34.80 7.84
CA PHE A 20 -0.32 -35.20 8.93
C PHE A 20 -1.01 -35.26 10.30
N LEU A 21 -1.91 -34.32 10.61
CA LEU A 21 -2.63 -34.32 11.88
C LEU A 21 -3.64 -35.47 11.99
N ASP A 22 -4.26 -35.86 10.88
CA ASP A 22 -5.16 -37.01 10.82
C ASP A 22 -4.40 -38.34 10.98
N GLU A 23 -3.24 -38.46 10.32
CA GLU A 23 -2.39 -39.66 10.38
C GLU A 23 -1.78 -39.88 11.78
N GLU A 24 -1.27 -38.83 12.42
CA GLU A 24 -0.50 -38.96 13.66
C GLU A 24 -1.36 -38.97 14.95
N MET A 25 -2.60 -38.48 14.90
CA MET A 25 -3.38 -38.23 16.12
C MET A 25 -4.91 -38.52 16.01
N PRO A 26 -5.37 -39.61 15.37
CA PRO A 26 -6.77 -39.83 15.06
C PRO A 26 -7.69 -39.76 16.30
N GLY A 27 -8.80 -39.03 16.19
CA GLY A 27 -9.84 -38.94 17.24
C GLY A 27 -9.57 -37.93 18.37
N ASN A 28 -8.46 -37.19 18.35
CA ASN A 28 -8.18 -36.17 19.36
C ASN A 28 -8.95 -34.85 19.06
N PRO A 29 -9.82 -34.35 19.98
CA PRO A 29 -10.59 -33.12 19.77
C PRO A 29 -9.72 -31.84 19.69
N VAL A 30 -8.43 -31.91 20.04
CA VAL A 30 -7.48 -30.81 19.86
C VAL A 30 -7.11 -30.58 18.39
N ILE A 31 -7.15 -31.62 17.54
CA ILE A 31 -6.79 -31.49 16.11
C ILE A 31 -7.69 -30.51 15.36
N PRO A 32 -9.04 -30.58 15.43
CA PRO A 32 -9.90 -29.61 14.75
C PRO A 32 -9.64 -28.17 15.20
N ALA A 33 -9.34 -27.96 16.50
CA ALA A 33 -9.01 -26.65 17.03
C ALA A 33 -7.67 -26.13 16.52
N ALA A 34 -6.63 -26.99 16.49
CA ALA A 34 -5.32 -26.67 15.95
C ALA A 34 -5.40 -26.37 14.43
N LEU A 35 -6.14 -27.18 13.67
CA LEU A 35 -6.38 -26.95 12.24
C LEU A 35 -7.10 -25.62 11.99
N ALA A 36 -8.13 -25.30 12.78
CA ALA A 36 -8.83 -24.03 12.65
C ALA A 36 -7.92 -22.82 12.94
N ALA A 37 -7.03 -22.92 13.94
CA ALA A 37 -6.07 -21.88 14.25
C ALA A 37 -5.04 -21.69 13.13
N TRP A 38 -4.42 -22.78 12.67
CA TRP A 38 -3.44 -22.74 11.58
C TRP A 38 -4.05 -22.24 10.26
N ASN A 39 -5.27 -22.67 9.95
CA ASN A 39 -5.99 -22.22 8.75
C ASN A 39 -6.19 -20.70 8.75
N LYS A 40 -6.56 -20.12 9.88
CA LYS A 40 -6.67 -18.65 10.02
C LYS A 40 -5.33 -17.94 9.78
N VAL A 41 -4.26 -18.44 10.38
CA VAL A 41 -2.91 -17.84 10.25
C VAL A 41 -2.43 -17.90 8.81
N LEU A 42 -2.54 -19.05 8.15
CA LEU A 42 -2.07 -19.24 6.79
C LEU A 42 -2.94 -18.49 5.76
N ALA A 43 -4.26 -18.42 5.98
CA ALA A 43 -5.15 -17.58 5.17
C ALA A 43 -4.78 -16.09 5.30
N MET A 44 -4.45 -15.61 6.51
CA MET A 44 -3.94 -14.25 6.72
C MET A 44 -2.63 -14.02 5.95
N HIS A 45 -1.67 -14.94 6.04
CA HIS A 45 -0.41 -14.84 5.27
C HIS A 45 -0.65 -14.81 3.77
N GLN A 46 -1.55 -15.65 3.25
CA GLN A 46 -1.94 -15.63 1.84
C GLN A 46 -2.50 -14.26 1.44
N HIS A 47 -3.38 -13.69 2.27
CA HIS A 47 -3.94 -12.36 2.02
C HIS A 47 -2.86 -11.27 2.00
N LEU A 48 -1.91 -11.30 2.94
CA LEU A 48 -0.79 -10.35 2.99
C LEU A 48 0.12 -10.48 1.76
N MET A 49 0.46 -11.70 1.34
CA MET A 49 1.25 -11.94 0.14
C MET A 49 0.53 -11.46 -1.12
N LEU A 50 -0.78 -11.73 -1.23
CA LEU A 50 -1.58 -11.32 -2.37
C LEU A 50 -1.70 -9.79 -2.44
N LEU A 51 -1.89 -9.13 -1.29
CA LEU A 51 -1.89 -7.68 -1.18
C LEU A 51 -0.55 -7.11 -1.66
N GLY A 52 0.57 -7.64 -1.17
CA GLY A 52 1.91 -7.24 -1.61
C GLY A 52 2.11 -7.40 -3.11
N TYR A 53 1.71 -8.55 -3.67
CA TYR A 53 1.74 -8.80 -5.11
C TYR A 53 0.95 -7.76 -5.91
N HIS A 54 -0.29 -7.47 -5.51
CA HIS A 54 -1.11 -6.47 -6.19
C HIS A 54 -0.53 -5.06 -6.11
N ARG A 55 0.09 -4.69 -4.98
CA ARG A 55 0.77 -3.39 -4.84
C ARG A 55 2.00 -3.30 -5.75
N ALA A 56 2.80 -4.35 -5.83
CA ALA A 56 3.93 -4.41 -6.75
C ALA A 56 3.47 -4.31 -8.21
N ARG A 57 2.46 -5.09 -8.61
CA ARG A 57 1.87 -5.00 -9.95
C ARG A 57 1.29 -3.62 -10.26
N ALA A 58 0.71 -2.93 -9.28
CA ALA A 58 0.18 -1.60 -9.47
C ALA A 58 1.27 -0.54 -9.70
N VAL A 59 2.45 -0.72 -9.10
CA VAL A 59 3.64 0.11 -9.37
C VAL A 59 4.09 -0.02 -10.83
N ASP A 60 4.05 -1.24 -11.37
CA ASP A 60 4.45 -1.52 -12.75
C ASP A 60 3.38 -1.22 -13.81
N ALA A 61 2.15 -0.92 -13.39
CA ALA A 61 1.03 -0.73 -14.32
C ALA A 61 0.86 0.75 -14.72
N GLY A 62 0.99 1.07 -15.99
CA GLY A 62 0.78 2.42 -16.53
C GLY A 62 1.29 2.54 -17.95
N ASP A 63 1.12 3.71 -18.53
CA ASP A 63 1.48 4.02 -19.92
C ASP A 63 2.93 4.54 -20.03
N PHE A 64 3.44 5.20 -18.99
CA PHE A 64 4.81 5.72 -18.95
C PHE A 64 5.45 5.58 -17.57
N ALA A 65 6.79 5.55 -17.55
CA ALA A 65 7.60 5.45 -16.34
C ALA A 65 8.03 6.84 -15.81
N VAL A 66 8.04 6.98 -14.49
CA VAL A 66 8.45 8.18 -13.75
C VAL A 66 9.43 7.77 -12.65
N SER A 67 10.57 8.45 -12.60
CA SER A 67 11.57 8.22 -11.56
C SER A 67 11.21 9.00 -10.29
N VAL A 68 11.12 8.29 -9.16
CA VAL A 68 10.94 8.87 -7.83
C VAL A 68 12.23 8.70 -7.04
N ARG A 69 12.86 9.80 -6.63
CA ARG A 69 14.07 9.77 -5.80
C ARG A 69 13.78 10.16 -4.37
N PHE A 70 14.36 9.41 -3.45
CA PHE A 70 14.25 9.64 -2.01
C PHE A 70 15.49 10.36 -1.48
N PHE A 71 15.31 11.21 -0.48
CA PHE A 71 16.39 11.97 0.15
C PHE A 71 16.40 11.83 1.67
N GLY A 72 17.56 12.05 2.28
CA GLY A 72 17.76 11.98 3.72
C GLY A 72 17.27 10.65 4.34
N ARG A 73 16.60 10.76 5.49
CA ARG A 73 16.04 9.61 6.24
C ARG A 73 15.06 8.76 5.42
N LEU A 74 14.47 9.30 4.36
CA LEU A 74 13.54 8.54 3.52
C LEU A 74 14.22 7.37 2.80
N ARG A 75 15.49 7.50 2.42
CA ARG A 75 16.26 6.40 1.81
C ARG A 75 16.41 5.21 2.76
N THR A 76 16.67 5.50 4.03
CA THR A 76 16.81 4.49 5.07
C THR A 76 15.48 3.81 5.36
N LEU A 77 14.37 4.55 5.39
CA LEU A 77 13.03 3.98 5.64
C LEU A 77 12.49 3.16 4.45
N ALA A 78 12.83 3.58 3.24
CA ALA A 78 12.44 2.87 2.01
C ALA A 78 13.40 1.72 1.67
N GLU A 79 14.55 1.64 2.35
CA GLU A 79 15.67 0.73 2.03
C GLU A 79 16.15 0.83 0.57
N ALA A 80 15.94 1.99 -0.04
CA ALA A 80 16.22 2.24 -1.46
C ALA A 80 16.53 3.73 -1.70
N PRO A 81 17.35 4.07 -2.72
CA PRO A 81 17.61 5.46 -3.10
C PRO A 81 16.40 6.12 -3.80
N GLY A 82 15.46 5.32 -4.30
CA GLY A 82 14.32 5.73 -5.09
C GLY A 82 13.62 4.51 -5.68
N MET A 83 12.62 4.76 -6.53
CA MET A 83 11.93 3.73 -7.29
C MET A 83 11.38 4.29 -8.59
N THR A 84 11.06 3.41 -9.53
CA THR A 84 10.33 3.78 -10.74
C THR A 84 8.85 3.47 -10.55
N LEU A 85 7.98 4.41 -10.89
CA LEU A 85 6.52 4.21 -10.93
C LEU A 85 6.05 4.27 -12.38
N HIS A 86 5.10 3.43 -12.75
CA HIS A 86 4.39 3.59 -14.01
C HIS A 86 3.07 4.32 -13.75
N LEU A 87 2.75 5.33 -14.55
CA LEU A 87 1.53 6.14 -14.43
C LEU A 87 0.77 6.11 -15.75
N ARG A 88 -0.55 6.34 -15.67
CA ARG A 88 -1.37 6.53 -16.87
C ARG A 88 -1.17 7.93 -17.43
N ASP A 89 -1.40 8.10 -18.72
CA ASP A 89 -1.37 9.43 -19.33
C ASP A 89 -2.37 10.37 -18.62
N GLY A 90 -1.92 11.60 -18.34
CA GLY A 90 -2.67 12.59 -17.56
C GLY A 90 -2.90 12.23 -16.09
N ALA A 91 -2.11 11.33 -15.48
CA ALA A 91 -2.25 11.01 -14.06
C ALA A 91 -1.81 12.18 -13.15
N PRO A 92 -2.59 12.52 -12.11
CA PRO A 92 -2.20 13.50 -11.12
C PRO A 92 -1.13 12.96 -10.16
N MET A 93 -0.41 13.87 -9.50
CA MET A 93 0.57 13.57 -8.45
C MET A 93 -0.03 12.73 -7.31
N THR A 94 -1.33 12.88 -7.00
CA THR A 94 -2.05 12.01 -6.05
C THR A 94 -1.91 10.52 -6.38
N ASP A 95 -1.95 10.14 -7.66
CA ASP A 95 -1.86 8.75 -8.08
C ASP A 95 -0.44 8.21 -7.91
N ALA A 96 0.57 9.02 -8.23
CA ALA A 96 1.97 8.68 -8.00
C ALA A 96 2.26 8.47 -6.50
N LEU A 97 1.86 9.42 -5.67
CA LEU A 97 2.01 9.32 -4.21
C LEU A 97 1.23 8.13 -3.66
N ARG A 98 0.00 7.88 -4.12
CA ARG A 98 -0.80 6.73 -3.69
C ARG A 98 -0.10 5.41 -4.02
N LYS A 99 0.47 5.25 -5.22
CA LYS A 99 1.23 4.04 -5.59
C LYS A 99 2.45 3.88 -4.70
N LEU A 100 3.24 4.93 -4.54
CA LEU A 100 4.41 4.95 -3.66
C LEU A 100 4.07 4.48 -2.24
N PHE A 101 3.06 5.10 -1.61
CA PHE A 101 2.69 4.79 -0.23
C PHE A 101 1.95 3.45 -0.09
N ASN A 102 1.37 2.91 -1.16
CA ASN A 102 0.85 1.54 -1.16
C ASN A 102 1.97 0.51 -1.23
N TYR A 103 3.07 0.82 -1.93
CA TYR A 103 4.22 -0.06 -2.05
C TYR A 103 5.13 -0.01 -0.82
N HIS A 104 5.39 1.18 -0.29
CA HIS A 104 6.12 1.40 0.96
C HIS A 104 5.19 1.95 2.06
N PRO A 105 4.34 1.12 2.67
CA PRO A 105 3.39 1.55 3.70
C PRO A 105 4.08 2.17 4.93
N GLN A 106 5.31 1.77 5.24
CA GLN A 106 6.12 2.32 6.33
C GLN A 106 6.42 3.82 6.15
N LEU A 107 6.39 4.34 4.92
CA LEU A 107 6.61 5.77 4.68
C LEU A 107 5.40 6.61 5.08
N ARG A 108 4.19 6.03 5.17
CA ARG A 108 2.97 6.79 5.48
C ARG A 108 3.04 7.46 6.84
N THR A 109 3.50 6.76 7.85
CA THR A 109 3.59 7.29 9.21
C THR A 109 4.72 8.32 9.34
N ALA A 110 5.73 8.25 8.46
CA ALA A 110 6.78 9.24 8.38
C ALA A 110 6.27 10.54 7.71
N VAL A 111 5.51 10.42 6.62
CA VAL A 111 5.09 11.54 5.77
C VAL A 111 3.77 12.15 6.21
N PHE A 112 2.79 11.36 6.65
CA PHE A 112 1.45 11.82 6.95
C PHE A 112 1.13 11.80 8.45
N THR A 113 0.28 12.74 8.85
CA THR A 113 -0.50 12.68 10.09
C THR A 113 -1.93 12.30 9.73
N CYS A 114 -2.50 11.37 10.49
CA CYS A 114 -3.92 11.06 10.42
C CYS A 114 -4.68 12.06 11.27
N GLU A 115 -5.52 12.86 10.65
CA GLU A 115 -6.46 13.78 11.31
C GLU A 115 -7.88 13.28 11.07
N TRP A 116 -8.79 13.59 11.99
CA TRP A 116 -10.21 13.29 11.82
C TRP A 116 -10.91 14.54 11.31
N SER A 117 -11.55 14.44 10.15
CA SER A 117 -12.35 15.52 9.57
C SER A 117 -13.82 15.15 9.65
N ASP A 118 -14.67 16.17 9.77
CA ASP A 118 -16.10 16.01 9.64
C ASP A 118 -16.41 15.61 8.18
N GLY A 119 -17.05 14.46 8.02
CA GLY A 119 -17.63 14.00 6.77
C GLY A 119 -19.14 13.88 6.91
N VAL A 120 -19.84 13.93 5.77
CA VAL A 120 -21.28 13.69 5.71
C VAL A 120 -21.53 12.45 4.88
N ARG A 121 -22.18 11.46 5.46
CA ARG A 121 -22.69 10.29 4.74
C ARG A 121 -24.20 10.37 4.65
N PHE A 122 -24.73 10.27 3.44
CA PHE A 122 -26.18 10.17 3.22
C PHE A 122 -26.63 8.72 3.35
N ASP A 123 -27.70 8.48 4.10
CA ASP A 123 -28.36 7.17 4.11
C ASP A 123 -29.20 6.96 2.83
N ARG A 124 -29.85 5.79 2.73
CA ARG A 124 -30.73 5.47 1.59
C ARG A 124 -31.92 6.42 1.42
N ALA A 125 -32.31 7.14 2.48
CA ALA A 125 -33.40 8.10 2.45
C ALA A 125 -32.89 9.54 2.18
N GLY A 126 -31.58 9.74 2.02
CA GLY A 126 -30.99 11.06 1.81
C GLY A 126 -30.77 11.85 3.10
N THR A 127 -30.89 11.23 4.27
CA THR A 127 -30.61 11.89 5.55
C THR A 127 -29.11 12.00 5.76
N PRO A 128 -28.56 13.21 6.04
CA PRO A 128 -27.14 13.37 6.32
C PRO A 128 -26.79 12.90 7.73
N TRP A 129 -25.79 12.02 7.82
CA TRP A 129 -25.18 11.58 9.07
C TRP A 129 -23.75 12.10 9.14
N PHE A 130 -23.39 12.73 10.26
CA PHE A 130 -22.02 13.11 10.53
C PHE A 130 -21.20 11.86 10.82
N GLU A 131 -20.11 11.69 10.07
CA GLU A 131 -19.16 10.62 10.25
C GLU A 131 -17.77 11.23 10.33
N ALA A 132 -17.02 10.90 11.37
CA ALA A 132 -15.61 11.29 11.44
C ALA A 132 -14.83 10.46 10.42
N VAL A 133 -14.31 11.11 9.39
CA VAL A 133 -13.54 10.45 8.32
C VAL A 133 -12.04 10.69 8.57
N PRO A 134 -11.20 9.64 8.57
CA PRO A 134 -9.76 9.82 8.67
C PRO A 134 -9.24 10.47 7.39
N VAL A 135 -8.55 11.60 7.53
CA VAL A 135 -7.88 12.34 6.47
C VAL A 135 -6.38 12.33 6.72
N TYR A 136 -5.60 12.01 5.70
CA TYR A 136 -4.13 12.02 5.78
C TYR A 136 -3.60 13.36 5.28
N ARG A 137 -3.01 14.16 6.17
CA ARG A 137 -2.32 15.39 5.82
C ARG A 137 -0.82 15.18 5.82
N VAL A 138 -0.13 15.76 4.84
CA VAL A 138 1.34 15.76 4.80
C VAL A 138 1.83 16.53 6.03
N LYS A 139 2.75 15.93 6.80
CA LYS A 139 3.37 16.58 7.94
C LYS A 139 4.09 17.85 7.49
N PRO A 140 4.15 18.90 8.33
CA PRO A 140 4.83 20.14 7.98
C PRO A 140 6.27 19.90 7.50
N MET A 141 6.73 20.74 6.57
CA MET A 141 8.10 20.77 6.05
C MET A 141 8.55 19.56 5.21
N TRP A 142 7.67 18.57 4.97
CA TRP A 142 7.88 17.62 3.89
C TRP A 142 7.70 18.31 2.55
N ARG A 143 8.61 18.03 1.61
CA ARG A 143 8.55 18.62 0.27
C ARG A 143 8.51 17.54 -0.79
N VAL A 144 7.58 17.69 -1.71
CA VAL A 144 7.47 16.87 -2.91
C VAL A 144 7.71 17.80 -4.09
N LEU A 145 8.73 17.50 -4.88
CA LEU A 145 9.13 18.33 -6.02
C LEU A 145 8.89 17.55 -7.31
N LEU A 146 8.39 18.24 -8.32
CA LEU A 146 8.30 17.78 -9.70
C LEU A 146 9.33 18.57 -10.51
N ASN A 147 10.31 17.90 -11.10
CA ASN A 147 11.40 18.53 -11.87
C ASN A 147 12.09 19.67 -11.12
N GLY A 148 12.30 19.49 -9.81
CA GLY A 148 12.95 20.49 -8.95
C GLY A 148 12.04 21.63 -8.44
N LYS A 149 10.77 21.68 -8.85
CA LYS A 149 9.79 22.66 -8.33
C LYS A 149 8.88 22.02 -7.29
N ASP A 150 8.71 22.65 -6.14
CA ASP A 150 7.81 22.15 -5.10
C ASP A 150 6.35 22.19 -5.59
N ILE A 151 5.63 21.08 -5.45
CA ILE A 151 4.24 20.98 -5.93
C ILE A 151 3.29 21.94 -5.21
N SER A 152 3.64 22.43 -4.03
CA SER A 152 2.86 23.45 -3.32
C SER A 152 2.80 24.79 -4.05
N TYR A 153 3.75 25.06 -4.95
CA TYR A 153 3.74 26.22 -5.86
C TYR A 153 3.11 25.92 -7.23
N LEU A 154 2.67 24.67 -7.44
CA LEU A 154 1.89 24.22 -8.61
C LEU A 154 0.44 24.00 -8.16
N ASP A 155 -0.22 22.96 -8.66
CA ASP A 155 -1.58 22.57 -8.26
C ASP A 155 -1.59 21.55 -7.09
N GLY A 156 -0.50 21.49 -6.32
CA GLY A 156 -0.36 20.56 -5.20
C GLY A 156 -0.51 19.11 -5.63
N PRO A 157 -1.28 18.27 -4.91
CA PRO A 157 -1.55 16.89 -5.30
C PRO A 157 -2.28 16.74 -6.65
N ALA A 158 -2.97 17.78 -7.13
CA ALA A 158 -3.65 17.76 -8.43
C ALA A 158 -2.71 18.04 -9.62
N THR A 159 -1.44 18.40 -9.36
CA THR A 159 -0.43 18.63 -10.41
C THR A 159 -0.33 17.41 -11.32
N MET A 160 -0.45 17.61 -12.63
CA MET A 160 -0.34 16.54 -13.61
C MET A 160 1.12 16.10 -13.78
N VAL A 161 1.33 14.79 -13.88
CA VAL A 161 2.65 14.20 -14.16
C VAL A 161 2.67 13.76 -15.62
N THR A 162 3.77 14.06 -16.30
CA THR A 162 3.96 13.83 -17.73
C THR A 162 5.17 12.94 -18.00
N PRO A 163 5.25 12.30 -19.18
CA PRO A 163 6.40 11.49 -19.55
C PRO A 163 7.71 12.28 -19.50
N GLY A 164 8.73 11.73 -18.83
CA GLY A 164 10.03 12.36 -18.66
C GLY A 164 10.20 13.14 -17.35
N ASP A 165 9.13 13.28 -16.56
CA ASP A 165 9.21 13.93 -15.26
C ASP A 165 10.02 13.13 -14.23
N GLU A 166 10.64 13.85 -13.30
CA GLU A 166 11.28 13.32 -12.09
C GLU A 166 10.60 13.86 -10.83
N ILE A 167 10.31 12.96 -9.89
CA ILE A 167 9.71 13.28 -8.60
C ILE A 167 10.77 13.15 -7.51
N HIS A 168 10.94 14.18 -6.69
CA HIS A 168 11.86 14.16 -5.56
C HIS A 168 11.11 14.35 -4.25
N ILE A 169 11.39 13.50 -3.25
CA ILE A 169 10.74 13.56 -1.94
C ILE A 169 11.77 13.83 -0.86
N PHE A 170 11.58 14.94 -0.15
CA PHE A 170 12.45 15.39 0.92
C PHE A 170 11.75 15.31 2.27
N PRO A 171 12.38 14.66 3.27
CA PRO A 171 11.93 14.77 4.65
C PRO A 171 12.14 16.20 5.20
N PRO A 172 11.49 16.54 6.31
CA PRO A 172 11.69 17.80 7.00
C PRO A 172 13.10 17.89 7.61
N GLY A 173 13.76 19.02 7.45
CA GLY A 173 15.14 19.25 7.94
C GLY A 173 16.22 18.97 6.89
N ARG A 174 17.37 19.67 7.03
CA ARG A 174 18.48 19.73 6.05
C ARG A 174 18.99 18.36 5.59
#